data_AF-A0A3A3GHR2-F1
#
_entry.id   AF-A0A3A3GHR2-F1
#
_cell.length_a   1.000
_cell.length_b   1.000
_cell.length_c   1.000
_cell.angle_alpha   90.00
_cell.angle_beta   90.00
_cell.angle_gamma   90.00
#
_symmetry.space_group_name_H-M   'P 1'
#
loop_
_entity.id
_entity.type
_entity.pdbx_description
1 polymer ?
#
loop_
_entity_poly.entity_id
_entity_poly.type
_entity_poly.pdbx_seq_one_letter_code
_entity_poly.pdbx_strand_id
1 'polypeptide(L)'
;MENSDHKEPMIFDIHVTEGTHYEVGKQRAITFKEHYPEDIDYYITPMEGKDFLCSTEAHKRMMMIDKMCPGFTDEIQGFADEINTEPEKIVCYANSFHTAPNCCQFAVLPSNTSDGHFYVGRSYEYFVRDERSLCITRVKGKPKHMGFSLATNHYLSNEMQEFDEYHFWHSEMRYTAVWNTLLRVAPNVDHDKITNLMSTKYPFGPCCHFYSSGMGTLRSMIFDVTDKKLKVSFGPPDMNEWHSFDFDEPVGIQEVVCKYEDVHIDDPDQFWREM
;
A
#
# COMPACT_ATOMS: atom_id res chain seq x y z
N MET A 1 -25.17 -5.50 -28.13
CA MET A 1 -24.61 -5.62 -26.78
C MET A 1 -23.15 -5.91 -26.99
N GLU A 2 -22.31 -4.87 -26.99
CA GLU A 2 -20.87 -5.06 -27.13
C GLU A 2 -20.36 -5.73 -25.85
N ASN A 3 -19.77 -6.91 -25.98
CA ASN A 3 -18.90 -7.47 -24.95
C ASN A 3 -17.73 -6.50 -24.78
N SER A 4 -17.80 -5.61 -23.79
CA SER A 4 -16.61 -4.93 -23.30
C SER A 4 -15.89 -5.87 -22.32
N ASP A 5 -15.35 -6.97 -22.84
CA ASP A 5 -14.38 -7.85 -22.14
C ASP A 5 -13.01 -7.16 -21.96
N HIS A 6 -12.94 -5.83 -22.16
CA HIS A 6 -11.76 -5.04 -21.82
C HIS A 6 -11.72 -4.83 -20.31
N LYS A 7 -11.29 -5.86 -19.57
CA LYS A 7 -10.83 -5.70 -18.20
C LYS A 7 -9.63 -4.75 -18.22
N GLU A 8 -9.68 -3.72 -17.39
CA GLU A 8 -8.53 -2.83 -17.22
C GLU A 8 -7.34 -3.64 -16.67
N PRO A 9 -6.12 -3.42 -17.19
CA PRO A 9 -4.96 -4.17 -16.73
C PRO A 9 -4.57 -3.72 -15.32
N MET A 10 -4.33 -4.70 -14.44
CA MET A 10 -3.74 -4.46 -13.13
C MET A 10 -2.21 -4.42 -13.28
N ILE A 11 -1.63 -3.23 -13.24
CA ILE A 11 -0.20 -2.99 -13.45
C ILE A 11 0.37 -2.39 -12.17
N PHE A 12 1.45 -2.96 -11.67
CA PHE A 12 2.24 -2.40 -10.59
C PHE A 12 3.61 -1.98 -11.10
N ASP A 13 4.14 -0.86 -10.59
CA ASP A 13 5.52 -0.46 -10.79
C ASP A 13 6.37 -0.70 -9.54
N ILE A 14 7.61 -1.13 -9.76
CA ILE A 14 8.65 -1.15 -8.74
C ILE A 14 9.58 -0.01 -9.10
N HIS A 15 9.59 1.02 -8.25
CA HIS A 15 10.30 2.26 -8.51
C HIS A 15 11.43 2.46 -7.50
N VAL A 16 12.67 2.44 -7.99
CA VAL A 16 13.88 2.58 -7.18
C VAL A 16 14.53 3.93 -7.49
N THR A 17 14.70 4.77 -6.48
CA THR A 17 15.30 6.11 -6.59
C THR A 17 16.46 6.30 -5.63
N GLU A 18 17.42 7.13 -6.04
CA GLU A 18 18.59 7.45 -5.23
C GLU A 18 19.04 8.89 -5.44
N GLY A 19 19.50 9.55 -4.38
CA GLY A 19 20.05 10.90 -4.46
C GLY A 19 19.79 11.74 -3.21
N THR A 20 19.80 13.06 -3.37
CA THR A 20 19.20 14.00 -2.41
C THR A 20 17.68 13.88 -2.42
N HIS A 21 17.02 14.40 -1.38
CA HIS A 21 15.54 14.48 -1.33
C HIS A 21 14.97 15.11 -2.61
N TYR A 22 15.52 16.25 -3.03
CA TYR A 22 15.14 16.91 -4.28
C TYR A 22 15.29 16.00 -5.51
N GLU A 23 16.44 15.33 -5.66
CA GLU A 23 16.69 14.44 -6.81
C GLU A 23 15.75 13.22 -6.82
N VAL A 24 15.40 12.68 -5.66
CA VAL A 24 14.43 11.58 -5.53
C VAL A 24 13.04 12.03 -5.99
N GLY A 25 12.58 13.19 -5.54
CA GLY A 25 11.31 13.77 -5.98
C GLY A 25 11.27 14.06 -7.47
N LYS A 26 12.36 14.61 -8.01
CA LYS A 26 12.54 14.86 -9.43
C LYS A 26 12.48 13.58 -10.26
N GLN A 27 13.16 12.52 -9.83
CA GLN A 27 13.10 11.21 -10.49
C GLN A 27 11.67 10.69 -10.56
N ARG A 28 10.88 10.82 -9.48
CA ARG A 28 9.48 10.39 -9.48
C ARG A 28 8.65 11.15 -10.53
N ALA A 29 8.84 12.46 -10.65
CA ALA A 29 8.16 13.25 -11.69
C ALA A 29 8.58 12.84 -13.12
N ILE A 30 9.86 12.54 -13.34
CA ILE A 30 10.34 12.00 -14.64
C ILE A 30 9.61 10.69 -14.95
N THR A 31 9.55 9.77 -14.00
CA THR A 31 8.85 8.48 -14.15
C THR A 31 7.39 8.67 -14.53
N PHE A 32 6.66 9.57 -13.85
CA PHE A 32 5.28 9.86 -14.22
C PHE A 32 5.18 10.42 -15.64
N LYS A 33 6.04 11.38 -16.04
CA LYS A 33 5.99 11.94 -17.41
C LYS A 33 6.28 10.90 -18.49
N GLU A 34 7.16 9.95 -18.22
CA GLU A 34 7.58 8.93 -19.18
C GLU A 34 6.61 7.75 -19.26
N HIS A 35 6.03 7.34 -18.13
CA HIS A 35 5.27 6.09 -18.03
C HIS A 35 3.77 6.28 -17.73
N TYR A 36 3.40 7.31 -16.97
CA TYR A 36 2.02 7.54 -16.49
C TYR A 36 1.63 9.03 -16.54
N PRO A 37 1.75 9.71 -17.70
CA PRO A 37 1.55 11.15 -17.80
C PRO A 37 0.14 11.59 -17.37
N GLU A 38 -0.86 10.73 -17.56
CA GLU A 38 -2.25 10.93 -17.14
C GLU A 38 -2.42 10.99 -15.61
N ASP A 39 -1.53 10.37 -14.84
CA ASP A 39 -1.61 10.37 -13.38
C ASP A 39 -1.08 11.69 -12.77
N ILE A 40 -0.35 12.51 -13.54
CA ILE A 40 0.18 13.80 -13.07
C ILE A 40 -0.95 14.72 -12.65
N ASP A 41 -2.06 14.73 -13.40
CA ASP A 41 -3.21 15.58 -13.14
C ASP A 41 -3.78 15.34 -11.73
N TYR A 42 -3.75 14.11 -11.23
CA TYR A 42 -4.17 13.80 -9.86
C TYR A 42 -3.36 14.58 -8.81
N TYR A 43 -2.05 14.74 -9.03
CA TYR A 43 -1.17 15.39 -8.06
C TYR A 43 -1.28 16.92 -8.08
N ILE A 44 -1.75 17.50 -9.18
CA ILE A 44 -1.83 18.96 -9.38
C ILE A 44 -3.27 19.50 -9.46
N THR A 45 -4.26 18.65 -9.26
CA THR A 45 -5.68 19.03 -9.22
C THR A 45 -6.12 19.14 -7.76
N PRO A 46 -6.89 20.19 -7.37
CA PRO A 46 -7.41 20.26 -6.02
C PRO A 46 -8.41 19.13 -5.78
N MET A 47 -8.64 18.78 -4.51
CA MET A 47 -9.64 17.76 -4.17
C MET A 47 -11.00 18.13 -4.74
N GLU A 48 -11.78 17.13 -5.15
CA GLU A 48 -13.12 17.33 -5.70
C GLU A 48 -13.98 18.22 -4.77
N GLY A 49 -14.59 19.25 -5.35
CA GLY A 49 -15.41 20.22 -4.62
C GLY A 49 -14.63 21.21 -3.74
N LYS A 50 -13.29 21.25 -3.81
CA LYS A 50 -12.45 22.20 -3.08
C LYS A 50 -11.57 23.03 -4.03
N ASP A 51 -11.22 24.23 -3.60
CA ASP A 51 -10.15 25.02 -4.21
C ASP A 51 -8.77 24.58 -3.71
N PHE A 52 -7.71 25.03 -4.36
CA PHE A 52 -6.35 24.91 -3.83
C PHE A 52 -6.25 25.56 -2.44
N LEU A 53 -5.34 25.04 -1.62
CA LEU A 53 -4.94 25.74 -0.39
C LEU A 53 -4.43 27.13 -0.76
N CYS A 54 -4.82 28.14 0.03
CA CYS A 54 -4.20 29.44 -0.11
C CYS A 54 -2.72 29.35 0.33
N SER A 55 -1.85 30.13 -0.30
CA SER A 55 -0.40 30.04 -0.08
C SER A 55 -0.01 30.14 1.39
N THR A 56 -0.67 31.00 2.18
CA THR A 56 -0.39 31.13 3.63
C THR A 56 -0.64 29.82 4.39
N GLU A 57 -1.71 29.10 4.07
CA GLU A 57 -2.04 27.83 4.73
C GLU A 57 -1.12 26.70 4.24
N ALA A 58 -0.86 26.65 2.93
CA ALA A 58 0.08 25.69 2.36
C ALA A 58 1.47 25.82 2.99
N HIS A 59 2.03 27.04 3.08
CA HIS A 59 3.33 27.27 3.71
C HIS A 59 3.36 26.85 5.19
N LYS A 60 2.30 27.10 5.97
CA LYS A 60 2.24 26.62 7.37
C LYS A 60 2.31 25.10 7.44
N ARG A 61 1.58 24.40 6.56
CA ARG A 61 1.62 22.93 6.48
C ARG A 61 2.98 22.43 6.06
N MET A 62 3.58 23.02 5.03
CA MET A 62 4.94 22.71 4.58
C MET A 62 5.95 22.83 5.72
N MET A 63 5.92 23.94 6.48
CA MET A 63 6.80 24.14 7.65
C MET A 63 6.59 23.09 8.74
N MET A 64 5.33 22.71 9.00
CA MET A 64 5.02 21.67 9.99
C MET A 64 5.50 20.29 9.53
N ILE A 65 5.31 19.97 8.24
CA ILE A 65 5.76 18.71 7.65
C ILE A 65 7.28 18.64 7.65
N ASP A 66 7.99 19.66 7.20
CA ASP A 66 9.46 19.66 7.20
C ASP A 66 10.04 19.52 8.62
N LYS A 67 9.37 20.10 9.62
CA LYS A 67 9.76 19.90 11.02
C LYS A 67 9.61 18.45 11.48
N MET A 68 8.58 17.74 11.04
CA MET A 68 8.27 16.36 11.48
C MET A 68 8.95 15.29 10.62
N CYS A 69 9.08 15.55 9.32
CA CYS A 69 9.68 14.70 8.30
C CYS A 69 10.65 15.54 7.43
N PRO A 70 11.84 15.88 7.96
CA PRO A 70 12.79 16.74 7.26
C PRO A 70 13.20 16.17 5.91
N GLY A 71 13.09 16.99 4.86
CA GLY A 71 13.39 16.62 3.48
C GLY A 71 12.19 16.20 2.63
N PHE A 72 11.03 15.94 3.23
CA PHE A 72 9.80 15.67 2.45
C PHE A 72 9.42 16.86 1.56
N THR A 73 9.56 18.10 2.05
CA THR A 73 9.28 19.30 1.25
C THR A 73 10.25 19.45 0.08
N ASP A 74 11.50 19.00 0.22
CA ASP A 74 12.49 18.99 -0.86
C ASP A 74 12.13 17.96 -1.94
N GLU A 75 11.63 16.78 -1.56
CA GLU A 75 11.09 15.80 -2.51
C GLU A 75 9.92 16.39 -3.30
N ILE A 76 8.96 17.03 -2.63
CA ILE A 76 7.83 17.68 -3.32
C ILE A 76 8.30 18.83 -4.22
N GLN A 77 9.32 19.60 -3.79
CA GLN A 77 9.91 20.65 -4.63
C GLN A 77 10.52 20.07 -5.91
N GLY A 78 11.35 19.02 -5.79
CA GLY A 78 11.96 18.37 -6.95
C GLY A 78 10.94 17.78 -7.93
N PHE A 79 9.85 17.24 -7.40
CA PHE A 79 8.71 16.78 -8.20
C PHE A 79 8.03 17.95 -8.93
N ALA A 80 7.69 19.02 -8.20
CA ALA A 80 6.96 20.17 -8.73
C ALA A 80 7.75 20.92 -9.81
N ASP A 81 9.05 21.13 -9.60
CA ASP A 81 9.94 21.79 -10.55
C ASP A 81 10.01 21.03 -11.89
N GLU A 82 10.02 19.70 -11.84
CA GLU A 82 10.12 18.85 -13.02
C GLU A 82 8.84 18.81 -13.87
N ILE A 83 7.68 19.02 -13.26
CA ILE A 83 6.39 19.14 -13.95
C ILE A 83 5.96 20.61 -14.17
N ASN A 84 6.80 21.57 -13.80
CA ASN A 84 6.58 23.03 -13.94
C ASN A 84 5.33 23.54 -13.20
N THR A 85 5.14 23.11 -11.94
CA THR A 85 4.08 23.62 -11.07
C THR A 85 4.63 24.23 -9.78
N GLU A 86 3.77 24.90 -9.02
CA GLU A 86 4.13 25.39 -7.70
C GLU A 86 4.01 24.26 -6.66
N PRO A 87 5.00 24.05 -5.77
CA PRO A 87 4.99 22.97 -4.79
C PRO A 87 3.78 23.05 -3.84
N GLU A 88 3.32 24.26 -3.51
CA GLU A 88 2.15 24.48 -2.65
C GLU A 88 0.82 23.97 -3.23
N LYS A 89 0.78 23.73 -4.56
CA LYS A 89 -0.39 23.19 -5.26
C LYS A 89 -0.41 21.66 -5.31
N ILE A 90 0.67 21.00 -4.88
CA ILE A 90 0.71 19.53 -4.86
C ILE A 90 -0.28 19.00 -3.81
N VAL A 91 -1.11 18.06 -4.23
CA VAL A 91 -2.24 17.53 -3.47
C VAL A 91 -1.84 16.99 -2.09
N CYS A 92 -0.60 16.55 -1.90
CA CYS A 92 -0.10 16.01 -0.63
C CYS A 92 -0.23 17.01 0.53
N TYR A 93 -0.15 18.32 0.27
CA TYR A 93 -0.33 19.35 1.30
C TYR A 93 -1.79 19.60 1.63
N ALA A 94 -2.69 19.39 0.66
CA ALA A 94 -4.14 19.50 0.84
C ALA A 94 -4.75 18.25 1.49
N ASN A 95 -4.22 17.08 1.15
CA ASN A 95 -4.76 15.76 1.49
C ASN A 95 -3.64 14.81 1.91
N SER A 96 -3.24 14.88 3.19
CA SER A 96 -2.09 14.14 3.73
C SER A 96 -2.46 12.80 4.39
N PHE A 97 -3.74 12.41 4.38
CA PHE A 97 -4.21 11.15 4.95
C PHE A 97 -5.42 10.61 4.18
N HIS A 98 -5.61 9.30 4.23
CA HIS A 98 -6.72 8.60 3.59
C HIS A 98 -7.46 7.76 4.64
N THR A 99 -8.79 7.72 4.57
CA THR A 99 -9.65 7.12 5.60
C THR A 99 -10.22 5.74 5.21
N ALA A 100 -9.67 5.05 4.21
CA ALA A 100 -10.21 3.76 3.78
C ALA A 100 -9.64 2.57 4.60
N PRO A 101 -10.45 1.83 5.37
CA PRO A 101 -10.00 0.88 6.39
C PRO A 101 -9.84 -0.56 5.86
N ASN A 102 -9.18 -0.77 4.71
CA ASN A 102 -9.16 -2.09 4.05
C ASN A 102 -7.76 -2.72 3.95
N CYS A 103 -7.32 -3.38 5.02
CA CYS A 103 -6.06 -4.12 5.07
C CYS A 103 -6.15 -5.30 6.05
N CYS A 104 -5.22 -6.25 5.95
CA CYS A 104 -4.98 -7.27 6.98
C CYS A 104 -3.51 -7.20 7.40
N GLN A 105 -3.20 -7.30 8.70
CA GLN A 105 -1.82 -7.29 9.20
C GLN A 105 -1.63 -8.22 10.39
N PHE A 106 -0.49 -8.88 10.45
CA PHE A 106 -0.06 -9.68 11.60
C PHE A 106 1.46 -9.71 11.73
N ALA A 107 1.95 -10.18 12.89
CA ALA A 107 3.36 -10.45 13.11
C ALA A 107 3.55 -11.83 13.75
N VAL A 108 4.63 -12.52 13.38
CA VAL A 108 5.00 -13.84 13.90
C VAL A 108 6.37 -13.75 14.55
N LEU A 109 6.41 -13.92 15.87
CA LEU A 109 7.63 -13.85 16.66
C LEU A 109 8.59 -15.03 16.37
N PRO A 110 9.92 -14.84 16.55
CA PRO A 110 10.92 -15.90 16.39
C PRO A 110 10.60 -17.22 17.12
N SER A 111 10.01 -17.15 18.31
CA SER A 111 9.64 -18.33 19.09
C SER A 111 8.55 -19.19 18.46
N ASN A 112 7.84 -18.64 17.47
CA ASN A 112 6.74 -19.30 16.76
C ASN A 112 7.12 -19.67 15.31
N THR A 113 8.36 -19.40 14.90
CA THR A 113 8.88 -19.70 13.56
C THR A 113 9.89 -20.84 13.60
N SER A 114 9.90 -21.69 12.57
CA SER A 114 10.82 -22.83 12.48
C SER A 114 12.28 -22.43 12.21
N ASP A 115 12.50 -21.27 11.60
CA ASP A 115 13.82 -20.69 11.30
C ASP A 115 14.30 -19.67 12.35
N GLY A 116 13.45 -19.31 13.31
CA GLY A 116 13.73 -18.30 14.33
C GLY A 116 13.67 -16.86 13.80
N HIS A 117 13.05 -16.61 12.64
CA HIS A 117 12.94 -15.28 12.06
C HIS A 117 11.76 -14.48 12.61
N PHE A 118 11.82 -13.16 12.48
CA PHE A 118 10.70 -12.29 12.80
C PHE A 118 9.99 -11.86 11.53
N TYR A 119 8.75 -12.32 11.35
CA TYR A 119 7.94 -12.03 10.17
C TYR A 119 6.83 -11.03 10.46
N VAL A 120 6.57 -10.14 9.50
CA VAL A 120 5.36 -9.31 9.47
C VAL A 120 4.62 -9.58 8.17
N GLY A 121 3.36 -9.99 8.26
CA GLY A 121 2.47 -10.21 7.12
C GLY A 121 1.49 -9.06 6.96
N ARG A 122 1.26 -8.59 5.73
CA ARG A 122 0.32 -7.50 5.44
C ARG A 122 -0.33 -7.62 4.06
N SER A 123 -1.64 -7.36 3.93
CA SER A 123 -2.34 -7.21 2.66
C SER A 123 -3.13 -5.91 2.61
N TYR A 124 -3.45 -5.45 1.40
CA TYR A 124 -4.31 -4.29 1.14
C TYR A 124 -5.40 -4.63 0.13
N GLU A 125 -6.62 -4.19 0.41
CA GLU A 125 -7.81 -4.45 -0.39
C GLU A 125 -8.43 -3.14 -0.89
N TYR A 126 -8.48 -2.94 -2.21
CA TYR A 126 -8.88 -1.67 -2.84
C TYR A 126 -9.45 -1.89 -4.25
N PHE A 127 -9.71 -0.81 -5.00
CA PHE A 127 -10.06 -0.88 -6.42
C PHE A 127 -8.81 -1.15 -7.29
N VAL A 128 -9.02 -1.64 -8.52
CA VAL A 128 -7.93 -2.06 -9.43
C VAL A 128 -6.89 -0.96 -9.70
N ARG A 129 -7.32 0.30 -9.75
CA ARG A 129 -6.45 1.46 -10.04
C ARG A 129 -5.77 2.07 -8.81
N ASP A 130 -6.10 1.61 -7.61
CA ASP A 130 -5.54 2.18 -6.40
C ASP A 130 -4.07 1.79 -6.25
N GLU A 131 -3.26 2.73 -5.75
CA GLU A 131 -1.86 2.60 -5.34
C GLU A 131 -1.04 1.46 -5.96
N ARG A 132 -0.33 1.77 -7.04
CA ARG A 132 0.33 0.78 -7.92
C ARG A 132 1.84 0.65 -7.72
N SER A 133 2.46 1.48 -6.88
CA SER A 133 3.92 1.61 -6.85
C SER A 133 4.56 1.10 -5.57
N LEU A 134 5.43 0.09 -5.68
CA LEU A 134 6.40 -0.25 -4.64
C LEU A 134 7.59 0.72 -4.78
N CYS A 135 7.80 1.58 -3.79
CA CYS A 135 8.90 2.54 -3.81
C CYS A 135 10.07 2.04 -2.94
N ILE A 136 11.27 2.02 -3.51
CA ILE A 136 12.55 1.85 -2.78
C ILE A 136 13.32 3.16 -2.91
N THR A 137 13.48 3.87 -1.80
CA THR A 137 14.06 5.21 -1.79
C THR A 137 15.36 5.23 -0.99
N ARG A 138 16.41 5.77 -1.61
CA ARG A 138 17.77 5.85 -1.05
C ARG A 138 18.24 7.29 -0.99
N VAL A 139 17.83 8.00 0.07
CA VAL A 139 18.30 9.37 0.27
C VAL A 139 19.70 9.39 0.88
N LYS A 140 20.58 10.21 0.30
CA LYS A 140 21.97 10.39 0.75
C LYS A 140 22.03 10.78 2.22
N GLY A 141 22.73 9.97 3.01
CA GLY A 141 22.90 10.21 4.45
C GLY A 141 21.67 9.90 5.31
N LYS A 142 20.65 9.24 4.75
CA LYS A 142 19.45 8.78 5.44
C LYS A 142 19.32 7.26 5.38
N PRO A 143 18.54 6.63 6.27
CA PRO A 143 18.17 5.23 6.12
C PRO A 143 17.44 4.99 4.78
N LYS A 144 17.75 3.87 4.12
CA LYS A 144 16.97 3.40 2.97
C LYS A 144 15.59 2.95 3.47
N HIS A 145 14.53 3.24 2.71
CA HIS A 145 13.20 2.73 3.02
C HIS A 145 12.54 2.10 1.79
N MET A 146 11.71 1.10 2.05
CA MET A 146 10.93 0.37 1.05
C MET A 146 9.49 0.30 1.53
N GLY A 147 8.53 0.64 0.69
CA GLY A 147 7.13 0.53 1.06
C GLY A 147 6.17 1.08 0.02
N PHE A 148 4.90 1.03 0.42
CA PHE A 148 3.77 1.63 -0.26
C PHE A 148 3.29 2.82 0.60
N SER A 149 2.76 3.85 -0.05
CA SER A 149 2.29 5.14 0.49
C SER A 149 0.96 5.11 1.28
N LEU A 150 0.19 4.02 1.36
CA LEU A 150 -1.03 3.94 2.17
C LEU A 150 -0.90 2.99 3.35
N ALA A 151 -1.46 3.35 4.51
CA ALA A 151 -1.58 2.48 5.67
C ALA A 151 -2.89 2.79 6.40
N THR A 152 -3.72 1.77 6.62
CA THR A 152 -4.91 1.85 7.48
C THR A 152 -5.10 0.56 8.27
N ASN A 153 -5.97 0.64 9.31
CA ASN A 153 -6.95 -0.31 9.86
C ASN A 153 -7.14 -0.16 11.38
N HIS A 154 -8.32 -0.61 11.84
CA HIS A 154 -8.89 -0.59 13.20
C HIS A 154 -7.97 -1.12 14.31
N TYR A 155 -8.27 -0.74 15.56
CA TYR A 155 -7.47 -1.06 16.73
C TYR A 155 -7.91 -2.37 17.41
N LEU A 156 -6.93 -3.22 17.79
CA LEU A 156 -7.20 -4.46 18.54
C LEU A 156 -6.98 -4.32 20.06
N SER A 157 -6.28 -3.29 20.53
CA SER A 157 -6.03 -3.08 21.96
C SER A 157 -7.26 -2.49 22.65
N ASN A 158 -7.64 -3.04 23.81
CA ASN A 158 -8.79 -2.59 24.60
C ASN A 158 -8.79 -1.07 24.86
N GLU A 159 -7.61 -0.49 25.05
CA GLU A 159 -7.41 0.94 25.33
C GLU A 159 -7.67 1.83 24.11
N MET A 160 -7.69 1.26 22.90
CA MET A 160 -7.88 2.00 21.66
C MET A 160 -9.21 1.69 20.97
N GLN A 161 -10.00 0.75 21.51
CA GLN A 161 -11.32 0.40 20.97
C GLN A 161 -12.29 1.57 20.94
N GLU A 162 -12.16 2.54 21.87
CA GLU A 162 -13.01 3.74 21.87
C GLU A 162 -12.72 4.71 20.70
N PHE A 163 -11.58 4.54 20.01
CA PHE A 163 -11.19 5.33 18.84
C PHE A 163 -11.40 4.56 17.52
N ASP A 164 -12.00 3.37 17.59
CA ASP A 164 -12.31 2.60 16.40
C ASP A 164 -13.57 3.15 15.75
N GLU A 165 -13.41 3.92 14.67
CA GLU A 165 -14.53 4.56 13.96
C GLU A 165 -15.28 3.58 13.04
N TYR A 166 -14.60 2.52 12.55
CA TYR A 166 -15.15 1.65 11.50
C TYR A 166 -14.71 0.18 11.67
N HIS A 167 -15.54 -0.61 12.36
CA HIS A 167 -15.33 -2.05 12.56
C HIS A 167 -16.34 -2.86 11.74
N PHE A 168 -15.92 -3.48 10.65
CA PHE A 168 -16.82 -4.22 9.75
C PHE A 168 -16.71 -5.74 9.88
N TRP A 169 -17.81 -6.44 9.57
CA TRP A 169 -17.88 -7.92 9.55
C TRP A 169 -16.79 -8.57 8.69
N HIS A 170 -16.53 -8.08 7.48
CA HIS A 170 -15.47 -8.61 6.62
C HIS A 170 -14.07 -8.47 7.24
N SER A 171 -13.89 -7.51 8.15
CA SER A 171 -12.67 -7.33 8.92
C SER A 171 -12.52 -8.40 9.99
N GLU A 172 -13.58 -8.64 10.76
CA GLU A 172 -13.63 -9.69 11.79
C GLU A 172 -13.39 -11.09 11.22
N MET A 173 -13.97 -11.38 10.06
CA MET A 173 -13.77 -12.66 9.38
C MET A 173 -12.31 -12.89 8.99
N ARG A 174 -11.67 -11.89 8.35
CA ARG A 174 -10.25 -11.98 7.97
C ARG A 174 -9.34 -12.11 9.20
N TYR A 175 -9.58 -11.29 10.24
CA TYR A 175 -8.85 -11.37 11.50
C TYR A 175 -8.95 -12.76 12.13
N THR A 176 -10.17 -13.27 12.30
CA THR A 176 -10.45 -14.58 12.89
C THR A 176 -9.79 -15.70 12.09
N ALA A 177 -9.82 -15.62 10.77
CA ALA A 177 -9.21 -16.60 9.88
C ALA A 177 -7.67 -16.66 10.01
N VAL A 178 -7.03 -15.49 9.97
CA VAL A 178 -5.57 -15.34 10.16
C VAL A 178 -5.15 -15.85 11.54
N TRP A 179 -5.84 -15.39 12.58
CA TRP A 179 -5.56 -15.76 13.96
C TRP A 179 -5.66 -17.27 14.18
N ASN A 180 -6.77 -17.89 13.76
CA ASN A 180 -6.98 -19.32 13.91
C ASN A 180 -6.00 -20.18 13.10
N THR A 181 -5.51 -19.67 11.96
CA THR A 181 -4.52 -20.37 11.15
C THR A 181 -3.16 -20.32 11.83
N LEU A 182 -2.70 -19.14 12.23
CA LEU A 182 -1.41 -18.97 12.92
C LEU A 182 -1.34 -19.77 14.22
N LEU A 183 -2.42 -19.78 15.01
CA LEU A 183 -2.49 -20.59 16.24
C LEU A 183 -2.34 -22.10 15.99
N ARG A 184 -2.84 -22.62 14.87
CA ARG A 184 -2.76 -24.06 14.54
C ARG A 184 -1.37 -24.49 14.12
N VAL A 185 -0.61 -23.60 13.48
CA VAL A 185 0.71 -23.93 12.93
C VAL A 185 1.87 -23.59 13.87
N ALA A 186 1.65 -22.70 14.84
CA ALA A 186 2.65 -22.38 15.86
C ALA A 186 3.04 -23.64 16.68
N PRO A 187 4.31 -23.77 17.12
CA PRO A 187 5.44 -22.83 16.93
C PRO A 187 6.23 -23.11 15.63
N ASN A 188 5.66 -23.81 14.65
CA ASN A 188 6.34 -24.22 13.44
C ASN A 188 5.87 -23.41 12.23
N VAL A 189 5.64 -22.10 12.39
CA VAL A 189 5.34 -21.22 11.26
C VAL A 189 6.59 -21.14 10.39
N ASP A 190 6.44 -21.32 9.09
CA ASP A 190 7.51 -21.12 8.11
C ASP A 190 7.00 -20.22 6.99
N HIS A 191 7.92 -19.85 6.11
CA HIS A 191 7.65 -19.00 4.98
C HIS A 191 6.47 -19.52 4.12
N ASP A 192 6.46 -20.82 3.82
CA ASP A 192 5.44 -21.42 2.94
C ASP A 192 4.05 -21.36 3.58
N LYS A 193 3.96 -21.60 4.89
CA LYS A 193 2.70 -21.45 5.65
C LYS A 193 2.20 -20.02 5.66
N ILE A 194 3.08 -19.03 5.81
CA ILE A 194 2.69 -17.61 5.75
C ILE A 194 2.19 -17.27 4.34
N THR A 195 2.90 -17.67 3.28
CA THR A 195 2.42 -17.44 1.91
C THR A 195 1.09 -18.12 1.63
N ASN A 196 0.91 -19.36 2.07
CA ASN A 196 -0.36 -20.08 1.90
C ASN A 196 -1.51 -19.39 2.64
N LEU A 197 -1.26 -18.90 3.86
CA LEU A 197 -2.24 -18.10 4.60
C LEU A 197 -2.60 -16.83 3.81
N MET A 198 -1.61 -16.07 3.34
CA MET A 198 -1.85 -14.84 2.57
C MET A 198 -2.58 -15.12 1.24
N SER A 199 -2.34 -16.27 0.61
CA SER A 199 -3.05 -16.74 -0.59
C SER A 199 -4.43 -17.35 -0.32
N THR A 200 -4.85 -17.50 0.93
CA THR A 200 -6.14 -18.11 1.25
C THR A 200 -7.28 -17.10 1.04
N LYS A 201 -8.28 -17.49 0.23
CA LYS A 201 -9.42 -16.63 -0.10
C LYS A 201 -10.29 -16.30 1.11
N TYR A 202 -10.84 -15.09 1.12
CA TYR A 202 -11.97 -14.73 1.98
C TYR A 202 -13.12 -15.75 1.81
N PRO A 203 -13.81 -16.17 2.90
CA PRO A 203 -13.66 -15.71 4.29
C PRO A 203 -12.60 -16.47 5.10
N PHE A 204 -11.89 -17.43 4.50
CA PHE A 204 -10.93 -18.29 5.21
C PHE A 204 -9.51 -17.73 5.28
N GLY A 205 -9.28 -16.57 4.66
CA GLY A 205 -8.02 -15.85 4.68
C GLY A 205 -8.20 -14.43 4.14
N PRO A 206 -7.09 -13.67 4.00
CA PRO A 206 -7.14 -12.26 3.65
C PRO A 206 -7.24 -11.98 2.13
N CYS A 207 -7.11 -13.00 1.26
CA CYS A 207 -7.14 -12.78 -0.19
C CYS A 207 -8.57 -12.53 -0.69
N CYS A 208 -8.86 -11.29 -1.10
CA CYS A 208 -10.18 -10.85 -1.54
C CYS A 208 -10.20 -10.59 -3.06
N HIS A 209 -11.35 -10.82 -3.68
CA HIS A 209 -11.57 -10.65 -5.13
C HIS A 209 -12.73 -9.70 -5.45
N PHE A 210 -13.19 -8.89 -4.48
CA PHE A 210 -14.39 -8.06 -4.63
C PHE A 210 -14.04 -6.64 -5.12
N TYR A 211 -13.38 -6.54 -6.28
CA TYR A 211 -12.83 -5.29 -6.80
C TYR A 211 -13.91 -4.26 -7.13
N SER A 212 -15.05 -4.68 -7.70
CA SER A 212 -16.18 -3.76 -7.95
C SER A 212 -16.77 -3.15 -6.68
N SER A 213 -16.46 -3.73 -5.52
CA SER A 213 -16.88 -3.22 -4.20
C SER A 213 -15.73 -2.60 -3.41
N GLY A 214 -14.57 -2.35 -4.02
CA GLY A 214 -13.42 -1.75 -3.34
C GLY A 214 -12.73 -2.67 -2.33
N MET A 215 -12.91 -3.99 -2.48
CA MET A 215 -12.38 -5.03 -1.59
C MET A 215 -11.68 -6.14 -2.38
N GLY A 216 -10.82 -5.77 -3.33
CA GLY A 216 -9.96 -6.71 -4.04
C GLY A 216 -8.51 -6.58 -3.60
N THR A 217 -7.82 -7.69 -3.33
CA THR A 217 -6.43 -7.66 -2.87
C THR A 217 -5.53 -7.14 -3.98
N LEU A 218 -4.86 -6.01 -3.71
CA LEU A 218 -3.89 -5.42 -4.62
C LEU A 218 -2.49 -5.98 -4.41
N ARG A 219 -2.15 -6.34 -3.17
CA ARG A 219 -0.85 -6.91 -2.85
C ARG A 219 -0.89 -7.61 -1.52
N SER A 220 -0.02 -8.60 -1.39
CA SER A 220 0.30 -9.26 -0.13
C SER A 220 1.80 -9.24 0.09
N MET A 221 2.20 -8.88 1.31
CA MET A 221 3.58 -8.63 1.69
C MET A 221 3.96 -9.46 2.90
N ILE A 222 5.18 -9.98 2.87
CA ILE A 222 5.83 -10.64 4.00
C ILE A 222 7.19 -9.96 4.18
N PHE A 223 7.35 -9.26 5.30
CA PHE A 223 8.62 -8.68 5.71
C PHE A 223 9.36 -9.71 6.57
N ASP A 224 10.49 -10.18 6.08
CA ASP A 224 11.49 -10.84 6.91
C ASP A 224 12.38 -9.76 7.51
N VAL A 225 12.11 -9.43 8.78
CA VAL A 225 12.81 -8.35 9.47
C VAL A 225 14.22 -8.78 9.87
N THR A 226 14.45 -10.09 10.01
CA THR A 226 15.76 -10.67 10.31
C THR A 226 16.70 -10.50 9.11
N ASP A 227 16.24 -10.91 7.93
CA ASP A 227 17.03 -10.88 6.70
C ASP A 227 16.94 -9.55 5.94
N LYS A 228 16.05 -8.64 6.35
CA LYS A 228 15.77 -7.35 5.69
C LYS A 228 15.28 -7.53 4.25
N LYS A 229 14.46 -8.57 4.04
CA LYS A 229 13.86 -8.89 2.73
C LYS A 229 12.36 -8.63 2.76
N LEU A 230 11.85 -8.15 1.65
CA LEU A 230 10.42 -8.04 1.40
C LEU A 230 10.04 -9.08 0.35
N LYS A 231 9.09 -9.95 0.68
CA LYS A 231 8.40 -10.76 -0.32
C LYS A 231 7.04 -10.16 -0.63
N VAL A 232 6.73 -9.96 -1.91
CA VAL A 232 5.47 -9.36 -2.35
C VAL A 232 4.84 -10.21 -3.44
N SER A 233 3.55 -10.50 -3.34
CA SER A 233 2.75 -10.82 -4.51
C SER A 233 1.96 -9.58 -4.91
N PHE A 234 2.10 -9.19 -6.18
CA PHE A 234 1.32 -8.12 -6.79
C PHE A 234 0.02 -8.70 -7.36
N GLY A 235 -1.10 -8.02 -7.11
CA GLY A 235 -2.44 -8.57 -7.28
C GLY A 235 -2.79 -9.64 -6.23
N PRO A 236 -3.88 -10.40 -6.46
CA PRO A 236 -4.33 -11.43 -5.54
C PRO A 236 -3.33 -12.61 -5.53
N PRO A 237 -2.77 -12.97 -4.36
CA PRO A 237 -1.66 -13.94 -4.23
C PRO A 237 -2.01 -15.41 -4.52
N ASP A 238 -3.27 -15.75 -4.77
CA ASP A 238 -3.69 -17.07 -5.24
C ASP A 238 -3.57 -17.22 -6.77
N MET A 239 -3.46 -16.10 -7.49
CA MET A 239 -3.39 -16.05 -8.97
C MET A 239 -2.04 -15.55 -9.50
N ASN A 240 -1.21 -14.96 -8.64
CA ASN A 240 0.01 -14.26 -9.04
C ASN A 240 1.25 -14.80 -8.32
N GLU A 241 2.41 -14.58 -8.93
CA GLU A 241 3.68 -15.00 -8.38
C GLU A 241 4.08 -14.14 -7.17
N TRP A 242 4.99 -14.68 -6.36
CA TRP A 242 5.62 -13.95 -5.28
C TRP A 242 7.04 -13.55 -5.70
N HIS A 243 7.33 -12.27 -5.61
CA HIS A 243 8.63 -11.65 -5.87
C HIS A 243 9.35 -11.37 -4.55
N SER A 244 10.68 -11.36 -4.56
CA SER A 244 11.50 -11.00 -3.39
C SER A 244 12.36 -9.80 -3.74
N PHE A 245 12.41 -8.84 -2.82
CA PHE A 245 13.14 -7.59 -2.95
C PHE A 245 13.99 -7.33 -1.71
N ASP A 246 15.10 -6.63 -1.91
CA ASP A 246 15.90 -6.07 -0.83
C ASP A 246 16.25 -4.59 -1.09
N PHE A 247 17.10 -4.01 -0.25
CA PHE A 247 17.44 -2.60 -0.36
C PHE A 247 18.47 -2.25 -1.44
N ASP A 248 18.97 -3.25 -2.18
CA ASP A 248 20.05 -3.14 -3.16
C ASP A 248 19.57 -3.36 -4.61
N GLU A 249 18.26 -3.42 -4.85
CA GLU A 249 17.64 -3.43 -6.19
C GLU A 249 18.21 -2.36 -7.15
N PRO A 250 18.27 -2.60 -8.46
CA PRO A 250 18.79 -1.60 -9.40
C PRO A 250 17.91 -0.34 -9.45
N VAL A 251 18.53 0.83 -9.58
CA VAL A 251 17.81 2.09 -9.82
C VAL A 251 17.06 2.02 -11.15
N GLY A 252 15.80 2.43 -11.14
CA GLY A 252 14.93 2.42 -12.33
C GLY A 252 13.49 2.06 -12.01
N ILE A 253 12.76 1.74 -13.07
CA ILE A 253 11.36 1.28 -13.01
C ILE A 253 11.21 -0.08 -13.69
N GLN A 254 10.44 -0.95 -13.05
CA GLN A 254 10.00 -2.22 -13.63
C GLN A 254 8.48 -2.35 -13.46
N GLU A 255 7.78 -2.79 -14.50
CA GLU A 255 6.35 -3.07 -14.43
C GLU A 255 6.05 -4.56 -14.27
N VAL A 256 5.00 -4.86 -13.51
CA VAL A 256 4.46 -6.21 -13.32
C VAL A 256 2.97 -6.20 -13.66
N VAL A 257 2.59 -6.98 -14.66
CA VAL A 257 1.18 -7.15 -15.07
C VAL A 257 0.59 -8.34 -14.33
N CYS A 258 -0.48 -8.10 -13.58
CA CYS A 258 -1.08 -9.08 -12.69
C CYS A 258 -2.41 -9.60 -13.22
N LYS A 259 -2.76 -10.82 -12.83
CA LYS A 259 -4.06 -11.44 -13.11
C LYS A 259 -5.00 -11.19 -11.94
N TYR A 260 -6.25 -10.90 -12.24
CA TYR A 260 -7.29 -10.83 -11.22
C TYR A 260 -8.64 -11.31 -11.77
N GLU A 261 -9.49 -11.71 -10.84
CA GLU A 261 -10.90 -12.00 -11.07
C GLU A 261 -11.71 -11.12 -10.13
N ASP A 262 -12.79 -10.55 -10.65
CA ASP A 262 -13.76 -9.80 -9.84
C ASP A 262 -14.94 -10.72 -9.52
N VAL A 263 -15.21 -10.88 -8.23
CA VAL A 263 -16.21 -11.79 -7.68
C VAL A 263 -17.30 -10.96 -7.01
N HIS A 264 -18.55 -11.38 -7.13
CA HIS A 264 -19.67 -10.73 -6.47
C HIS A 264 -19.71 -11.07 -4.97
N ILE A 265 -20.13 -10.11 -4.15
CA ILE A 265 -20.41 -10.34 -2.73
C ILE A 265 -21.84 -10.88 -2.62
N ASP A 266 -21.99 -12.13 -2.17
CA ASP A 266 -23.31 -12.80 -2.08
C ASP A 266 -24.29 -12.11 -1.13
N ASP A 267 -23.81 -11.59 0.01
CA ASP A 267 -24.60 -10.86 1.01
C ASP A 267 -23.92 -9.54 1.39
N PRO A 268 -24.15 -8.46 0.62
CA PRO A 268 -23.53 -7.16 0.88
C PRO A 268 -23.91 -6.55 2.23
N ASP A 269 -25.15 -6.77 2.68
CA ASP A 269 -25.66 -6.22 3.95
C ASP A 269 -24.91 -6.82 5.13
N GLN A 270 -24.62 -8.13 5.10
CA GLN A 270 -23.76 -8.77 6.09
C GLN A 270 -22.31 -8.32 5.93
N PHE A 271 -21.79 -8.32 4.70
CA PHE A 271 -20.37 -8.05 4.44
C PHE A 271 -19.94 -6.67 4.96
N TRP A 272 -20.77 -5.65 4.71
CA TRP A 272 -20.54 -4.25 5.12
C TRP A 272 -21.19 -3.88 6.46
N ARG A 273 -21.67 -4.87 7.21
CA ARG A 273 -22.28 -4.60 8.53
C ARG A 273 -21.21 -4.14 9.52
N GLU A 274 -21.44 -3.00 10.14
CA GLU A 274 -20.68 -2.56 11.32
C GLU A 274 -20.93 -3.51 12.51
N MET A 275 -19.89 -3.77 13.31
CA MET A 275 -19.89 -4.70 14.45
C MET A 275 -20.03 -3.98 15.80
#